data_AF-A0ABD1EBA3-F1
#
_entry.id   AF-A0ABD1EBA3-F1
#
_cell.length_a   1.000
_cell.length_b   1.000
_cell.length_c   1.000
_cell.angle_alpha   90.00
_cell.angle_beta   90.00
_cell.angle_gamma   90.00
#
_symmetry.space_group_name_H-M   'P 1'
#
loop_
_entity.id
_entity.type
_entity.pdbx_description
1 polymer ?
#
loop_
_entity_poly.entity_id
_entity_poly.type
_entity_poly.pdbx_seq_one_letter_code
_entity_poly.pdbx_strand_id
1 'polypeptide(L)'
;MTFWKLSCIFIILSVASCQKVTLPPELQEYVDDLHALCLKRGSLTEDDHQSYDIHDKDPKMMCYMKCLMLESKWMKPDGTIDYHFIESSAHPEVKEILVSALGKCRQIENGADLCEKSYNFNFCMFEADPMNWFFV
;
A
#
# COMPACT_ATOMS: atom_id res chain seq x y z
N MET A 1 29.32 -36.88 42.40
CA MET A 1 27.92 -36.42 42.36
C MET A 1 27.94 -34.92 42.11
N THR A 2 27.98 -34.53 40.84
CA THR A 2 28.23 -33.17 40.37
C THR A 2 26.93 -32.46 40.02
N PHE A 3 26.71 -31.32 40.69
CA PHE A 3 25.98 -30.11 40.29
C PHE A 3 24.84 -30.28 39.27
N TRP A 4 23.61 -30.22 39.80
CA TRP A 4 22.39 -29.92 39.07
C TRP A 4 22.53 -28.55 38.40
N LYS A 5 22.66 -28.55 37.07
CA LYS A 5 22.56 -27.34 36.23
C LYS A 5 21.13 -26.82 36.28
N LEU A 6 20.88 -25.77 37.06
CA LEU A 6 19.74 -24.88 36.87
C LEU A 6 20.00 -24.04 35.61
N SER A 7 19.60 -24.58 34.46
CA SER A 7 19.54 -23.82 33.23
C SER A 7 18.18 -23.09 33.19
N CYS A 8 18.16 -21.84 33.64
CA CYS A 8 17.04 -20.94 33.43
C CYS A 8 16.89 -20.68 31.92
N ILE A 9 16.06 -21.46 31.24
CA ILE A 9 15.64 -21.17 29.87
C ILE A 9 14.62 -20.03 29.97
N PHE A 10 15.11 -18.80 29.94
CA PHE A 10 14.29 -17.64 29.59
C PHE A 10 13.93 -17.78 28.11
N ILE A 11 12.79 -18.41 27.82
CA ILE A 11 12.13 -18.29 26.52
C ILE A 11 11.62 -16.85 26.46
N ILE A 12 12.45 -15.94 25.95
CA ILE A 12 12.01 -14.63 25.51
C ILE A 12 11.15 -14.90 24.28
N LEU A 13 9.85 -15.05 24.51
CA LEU A 13 8.85 -15.03 23.46
C LEU A 13 8.86 -13.60 22.91
N SER A 14 9.70 -13.35 21.90
CA SER A 14 9.68 -12.10 21.16
C SER A 14 8.36 -12.06 20.41
N VAL A 15 7.35 -11.46 21.04
CA VAL A 15 6.12 -11.05 20.38
C VAL A 15 6.56 -9.99 19.38
N ALA A 16 6.85 -10.41 18.14
CA ALA A 16 6.99 -9.50 17.03
C ALA A 16 5.61 -8.87 16.84
N SER A 17 5.41 -7.73 17.49
CA SER A 17 4.17 -6.97 17.39
C SER A 17 4.06 -6.49 15.96
N CYS A 18 3.25 -7.18 15.17
CA CYS A 18 2.81 -6.76 13.85
C CYS A 18 1.93 -5.52 14.03
N GLN A 19 2.54 -4.35 14.26
CA GLN A 19 1.82 -3.09 14.26
C GLN A 19 1.50 -2.74 12.81
N LYS A 20 0.23 -2.89 12.42
CA LYS A 20 -0.27 -2.34 11.16
C LYS A 20 -0.03 -0.84 11.15
N VAL A 21 0.31 -0.27 9.99
CA VAL A 21 0.45 1.18 9.82
C VAL A 21 -0.83 1.87 10.31
N THR A 22 -0.66 2.78 11.26
CA THR A 22 -1.73 3.69 11.70
C THR A 22 -1.47 5.02 11.03
N LEU A 23 -2.45 5.54 10.29
CA LEU A 23 -2.32 6.84 9.62
C LEU A 23 -2.60 7.97 10.61
N PRO A 24 -1.82 9.07 10.59
CA PRO A 24 -2.18 10.28 11.33
C PRO A 24 -3.53 10.84 10.84
N PRO A 25 -4.29 11.55 11.70
CA PRO A 25 -5.66 11.96 11.39
C PRO A 25 -5.80 12.76 10.10
N GLU A 26 -4.89 13.71 9.81
CA GLU A 26 -4.96 14.48 8.56
C GLU A 26 -4.72 13.62 7.32
N LEU A 27 -3.88 12.59 7.43
CA LEU A 27 -3.61 11.67 6.34
C LEU A 27 -4.78 10.71 6.15
N GLN A 28 -5.41 10.27 7.24
CA GLN A 28 -6.60 9.44 7.20
C GLN A 28 -7.77 10.17 6.51
N GLU A 29 -8.06 11.42 6.88
CA GLU A 29 -9.12 12.21 6.24
C GLU A 29 -8.89 12.36 4.73
N TYR A 30 -7.65 12.66 4.33
CA TYR A 30 -7.28 12.76 2.92
C TYR A 30 -7.47 11.44 2.14
N VAL A 31 -7.08 10.32 2.76
CA VAL A 31 -7.23 8.96 2.21
C VAL A 31 -8.71 8.58 2.09
N ASP A 32 -9.53 8.88 3.10
CA ASP A 32 -10.96 8.60 3.11
C ASP A 32 -11.69 9.39 2.01
N ASP A 33 -11.32 10.66 1.80
CA ASP A 33 -11.85 11.51 0.72
C ASP A 33 -11.49 10.95 -0.68
N LEU A 34 -10.25 10.50 -0.86
CA LEU A 34 -9.80 9.85 -2.10
C LEU A 34 -10.55 8.54 -2.36
N HIS A 35 -10.70 7.72 -1.31
CA HIS A 35 -11.42 6.45 -1.36
C HIS A 35 -12.87 6.67 -1.83
N ALA A 36 -13.60 7.55 -1.14
CA ALA A 36 -14.99 7.85 -1.45
C ALA A 36 -15.16 8.41 -2.88
N LEU A 37 -14.24 9.27 -3.31
CA LEU A 37 -14.22 9.80 -4.68
C LEU A 37 -14.06 8.68 -5.72
N CYS A 38 -13.11 7.78 -5.50
CA CYS A 38 -12.75 6.76 -6.47
C CYS A 38 -13.74 5.59 -6.50
N LEU A 39 -14.37 5.24 -5.37
CA LEU A 39 -15.53 4.34 -5.37
C LEU A 39 -16.67 4.91 -6.23
N LYS A 40 -17.03 6.17 -5.98
CA LYS A 40 -18.10 6.86 -6.72
C LYS A 40 -17.81 6.91 -8.22
N ARG A 41 -16.59 7.24 -8.63
CA ARG A 41 -16.21 7.29 -10.05
C ARG A 41 -16.18 5.91 -10.69
N GLY A 42 -15.78 4.89 -9.94
CA GLY A 42 -15.76 3.49 -10.38
C GLY A 42 -17.13 2.82 -10.43
N SER A 43 -18.18 3.46 -9.89
CA SER A 43 -19.45 2.81 -9.59
C SER A 43 -19.25 1.54 -8.74
N LEU A 44 -18.36 1.65 -7.74
CA LEU A 44 -18.00 0.60 -6.79
C LEU A 44 -18.69 0.86 -5.45
N THR A 45 -18.94 -0.22 -4.73
CA THR A 45 -19.43 -0.22 -3.36
C THR A 45 -18.29 -0.49 -2.39
N GLU A 46 -18.53 -0.19 -1.11
CA GLU A 46 -17.63 -0.61 -0.03
C GLU A 46 -17.40 -2.12 -0.03
N ASP A 47 -18.44 -2.91 -0.31
CA ASP A 47 -18.34 -4.38 -0.36
C ASP A 47 -17.44 -4.85 -1.50
N ASP A 48 -17.48 -4.19 -2.67
CA ASP A 48 -16.57 -4.48 -3.79
C ASP A 48 -15.11 -4.27 -3.36
N HIS A 49 -14.83 -3.21 -2.60
CA HIS A 49 -13.50 -2.89 -2.11
C HIS A 49 -13.03 -3.82 -0.98
N GLN A 50 -13.87 -4.04 0.04
CA GLN A 50 -13.51 -4.83 1.21
C GLN A 50 -13.31 -6.32 0.89
N SER A 51 -13.98 -6.82 -0.15
CA SER A 51 -13.85 -8.21 -0.61
C SER A 51 -12.77 -8.41 -1.67
N TYR A 52 -12.13 -7.33 -2.13
CA TYR A 52 -11.14 -7.40 -3.21
C TYR A 52 -9.85 -8.11 -2.77
N ASP A 53 -9.38 -9.01 -3.63
CA ASP A 53 -8.06 -9.64 -3.52
C ASP A 53 -7.12 -9.00 -4.55
N ILE A 54 -5.99 -8.47 -4.08
CA ILE A 54 -4.95 -7.85 -4.92
C ILE A 54 -4.35 -8.82 -5.97
N HIS A 55 -4.51 -10.14 -5.81
CA HIS A 55 -4.12 -11.12 -6.83
C HIS A 55 -5.14 -11.22 -7.98
N ASP A 56 -6.35 -10.70 -7.80
CA ASP A 56 -7.35 -10.61 -8.85
C ASP A 56 -7.16 -9.32 -9.67
N LYS A 57 -7.09 -9.46 -10.99
CA LYS A 57 -7.00 -8.35 -11.95
C LYS A 57 -8.40 -7.89 -12.36
N ASP A 58 -9.29 -7.64 -11.40
CA ASP A 58 -10.62 -7.12 -11.70
C ASP A 58 -10.52 -5.75 -12.39
N PRO A 59 -11.11 -5.57 -13.60
CA PRO A 59 -10.97 -4.33 -14.36
C PRO A 59 -11.44 -3.07 -13.63
N LYS A 60 -12.48 -3.16 -12.79
CA LYS A 60 -12.96 -1.99 -12.04
C LYS A 60 -11.99 -1.63 -10.93
N MET A 61 -11.44 -2.61 -10.22
CA MET A 61 -10.48 -2.38 -9.14
C MET A 61 -9.12 -1.89 -9.65
N MET A 62 -8.67 -2.37 -10.81
CA MET A 62 -7.52 -1.78 -11.50
C MET A 62 -7.76 -0.29 -11.84
N CYS A 63 -8.96 0.04 -12.32
CA CYS A 63 -9.32 1.42 -12.62
C CYS A 63 -9.57 2.29 -11.38
N TYR A 64 -9.94 1.69 -10.25
CA TYR A 64 -9.98 2.33 -8.94
C TYR A 64 -8.57 2.76 -8.52
N MET A 65 -7.58 1.87 -8.61
CA MET A 65 -6.17 2.20 -8.36
C MET A 65 -5.65 3.31 -9.26
N LYS A 66 -6.06 3.33 -10.54
CA LYS A 66 -5.78 4.44 -11.45
C LYS A 66 -6.38 5.75 -10.96
N CYS A 67 -7.63 5.74 -10.52
CA CYS A 67 -8.26 6.93 -9.95
C CYS A 67 -7.44 7.46 -8.77
N LEU A 68 -7.06 6.59 -7.82
CA LEU A 68 -6.25 6.97 -6.68
C LEU A 68 -4.93 7.62 -7.10
N MET A 69 -4.20 7.01 -8.04
CA MET A 69 -2.90 7.51 -8.48
C MET A 69 -3.00 8.86 -9.23
N LEU A 70 -4.05 9.07 -10.01
CA LEU A 70 -4.26 10.34 -10.71
C LEU A 70 -4.69 11.45 -9.76
N GLU A 71 -5.65 11.18 -8.86
CA GLU A 71 -6.18 12.19 -7.92
C GLU A 71 -5.17 12.57 -6.83
N SER A 72 -4.35 11.60 -6.39
CA SER A 72 -3.19 11.87 -5.51
C SER A 72 -2.00 12.48 -6.22
N LYS A 73 -2.04 12.60 -7.55
CA LYS A 73 -0.94 13.09 -8.41
C LYS A 73 0.32 12.22 -8.38
N TRP A 74 0.21 10.98 -7.88
CA TRP A 74 1.27 9.98 -7.97
C TRP A 74 1.49 9.52 -9.41
N MET A 75 0.49 9.67 -10.28
CA MET A 75 0.57 9.43 -11.71
C MET A 75 0.07 10.65 -12.49
N LYS A 76 0.75 10.95 -13.60
CA LYS A 76 0.34 11.96 -14.57
C LYS A 76 -0.70 11.40 -15.54
N PRO A 77 -1.49 12.24 -16.23
CA PRO A 77 -2.49 11.77 -17.20
C PRO A 77 -1.93 10.93 -18.36
N ASP A 78 -0.64 11.06 -18.67
CA ASP A 78 0.06 10.24 -19.67
C ASP A 78 0.53 8.86 -19.15
N GLY A 79 0.26 8.56 -17.88
CA GLY A 79 0.66 7.32 -17.22
C GLY A 79 2.04 7.35 -16.58
N THR A 80 2.74 8.49 -16.58
CA THR A 80 4.04 8.62 -15.90
C THR A 80 3.85 8.67 -14.39
N ILE A 81 4.48 7.75 -13.65
CA ILE A 81 4.50 7.76 -12.18
C ILE A 81 5.51 8.80 -11.70
N ASP A 82 5.07 9.75 -10.87
CA ASP A 82 5.90 10.84 -10.36
C ASP A 82 6.55 10.46 -9.01
N TYR A 83 7.54 9.57 -9.10
CA TYR A 83 8.29 9.07 -7.95
C TYR A 83 8.86 10.17 -7.04
N HIS A 84 9.39 11.24 -7.64
CA HIS A 84 9.93 12.36 -6.89
C HIS A 84 8.82 13.06 -6.10
N PHE A 85 7.65 13.29 -6.71
CA PHE A 85 6.50 13.84 -6.01
C PHE A 85 6.11 12.97 -4.82
N ILE A 86 5.92 11.65 -5.03
CA ILE A 86 5.55 10.69 -3.96
C ILE A 86 6.51 10.81 -2.76
N GLU A 87 7.81 10.80 -2.99
CA GLU A 87 8.82 10.89 -1.92
C GLU A 87 8.82 12.24 -1.21
N SER A 88 8.64 13.32 -1.98
CA SER A 88 8.68 14.68 -1.45
C SER A 88 7.42 15.08 -0.67
N SER A 89 6.26 14.52 -1.04
CA SER A 89 4.96 14.80 -0.44
C SER A 89 4.55 13.81 0.64
N ALA A 90 5.29 12.71 0.82
CA ALA A 90 4.98 11.69 1.83
C ALA A 90 4.94 12.29 3.24
N HIS A 91 3.88 11.96 3.99
CA HIS A 91 3.74 12.38 5.38
C HIS A 91 4.88 11.80 6.24
N PRO A 92 5.53 12.58 7.13
CA PRO A 92 6.71 12.12 7.88
C PRO A 92 6.53 10.80 8.62
N GLU A 93 5.34 10.55 9.18
CA GLU A 93 5.06 9.33 9.96
C GLU A 93 5.04 8.04 9.15
N VAL A 94 4.73 8.10 7.84
CA VAL A 94 4.68 6.91 6.96
C VAL A 94 5.73 6.92 5.86
N LYS A 95 6.52 8.00 5.79
CA LYS A 95 7.47 8.23 4.69
C LYS A 95 8.51 7.13 4.58
N GLU A 96 9.10 6.68 5.68
CA GLU A 96 10.14 5.64 5.64
C GLU A 96 9.61 4.33 5.04
N ILE A 97 8.42 3.90 5.50
CA ILE A 97 7.73 2.69 5.02
C ILE A 97 7.41 2.83 3.53
N LEU A 98 6.79 3.94 3.13
CA LEU A 98 6.42 4.21 1.74
C LEU A 98 7.65 4.23 0.82
N VAL A 99 8.71 4.95 1.19
CA VAL A 99 9.91 5.10 0.35
C VAL A 99 10.69 3.80 0.24
N SER A 100 10.71 2.98 1.31
CA SER A 100 11.31 1.65 1.29
C SER A 100 10.64 0.73 0.25
N ALA A 101 9.30 0.69 0.26
CA ALA A 101 8.54 -0.08 -0.74
C ALA A 101 8.71 0.50 -2.16
N LEU A 102 8.63 1.83 -2.29
CA LEU A 102 8.78 2.54 -3.57
C LEU A 102 10.16 2.29 -4.22
N GLY A 103 11.20 2.13 -3.40
CA GLY A 103 12.54 1.76 -3.85
C GLY A 103 12.60 0.46 -4.63
N LYS A 104 11.71 -0.50 -4.35
CA LYS A 104 11.59 -1.78 -5.06
C LYS A 104 10.70 -1.68 -6.31
N CYS A 105 9.88 -0.63 -6.41
CA CYS A 105 8.84 -0.47 -7.43
C CYS A 105 9.11 0.63 -8.45
N ARG A 106 10.36 0.75 -8.91
CA ARG A 106 10.81 1.77 -9.88
C ARG A 106 10.57 1.41 -11.35
N GLN A 107 10.36 0.13 -11.62
CA GLN A 107 10.16 -0.40 -12.96
C GLN A 107 8.81 -1.09 -13.01
N ILE A 108 7.81 -0.38 -13.53
CA ILE A 108 6.43 -0.88 -13.62
C ILE A 108 6.09 -1.08 -15.09
N GLU A 109 5.60 -2.26 -15.41
CA GLU A 109 5.11 -2.58 -16.74
C GLU A 109 3.88 -1.74 -17.08
N ASN A 110 3.82 -1.22 -18.31
CA ASN A 110 2.71 -0.37 -18.76
C ASN A 110 1.37 -1.10 -18.82
N GLY A 111 1.35 -2.44 -18.92
CA GLY A 111 0.11 -3.20 -19.15
C GLY A 111 -0.60 -2.83 -20.46
N ALA A 112 -1.86 -3.22 -20.58
CA ALA A 112 -2.73 -2.90 -21.71
C ALA A 112 -3.25 -1.46 -21.68
N ASP A 113 -3.42 -0.88 -20.48
CA ASP A 113 -3.90 0.48 -20.28
C ASP A 113 -3.43 1.06 -18.92
N LEU A 114 -3.85 2.29 -18.61
CA LEU A 114 -3.49 2.94 -17.35
C LEU A 114 -4.09 2.25 -16.12
N CYS A 115 -5.20 1.53 -16.25
CA CYS A 115 -5.75 0.76 -15.13
C CYS A 115 -4.82 -0.41 -14.79
N GLU A 116 -4.39 -1.18 -15.78
CA GLU A 116 -3.44 -2.27 -15.55
C GLU A 116 -2.06 -1.75 -15.08
N LYS A 117 -1.58 -0.62 -15.61
CA LYS A 117 -0.35 0.01 -15.10
C LYS A 117 -0.45 0.37 -13.62
N SER A 118 -1.56 0.97 -13.21
CA SER A 118 -1.82 1.33 -11.82
C SER A 118 -1.93 0.10 -10.93
N TYR A 119 -2.54 -0.98 -11.42
CA TYR A 119 -2.53 -2.27 -10.75
C TYR A 119 -1.12 -2.81 -10.57
N ASN A 120 -0.31 -2.86 -11.63
CA ASN A 120 1.06 -3.37 -11.56
C ASN A 120 1.91 -2.60 -10.53
N PHE A 121 1.73 -1.29 -10.43
CA PHE A 121 2.37 -0.48 -9.39
C PHE A 121 1.90 -0.87 -7.99
N ASN A 122 0.59 -0.94 -7.75
CA ASN A 122 0.04 -1.26 -6.43
C ASN A 122 0.35 -2.71 -6.00
N PHE A 123 0.33 -3.66 -6.94
CA PHE A 123 0.74 -5.03 -6.72
C PHE A 123 2.23 -5.10 -6.33
N CYS A 124 3.10 -4.36 -7.01
CA CYS A 124 4.50 -4.26 -6.61
C CYS A 124 4.64 -3.70 -5.18
N MET A 125 3.89 -2.66 -4.83
CA MET A 125 3.93 -2.07 -3.47
C MET A 125 3.47 -3.09 -2.42
N PHE A 126 2.45 -3.88 -2.74
CA PHE A 126 1.99 -5.00 -1.92
C PHE A 126 3.08 -6.06 -1.75
N GLU A 127 3.72 -6.52 -2.83
CA GLU A 127 4.81 -7.50 -2.73
C GLU A 127 6.04 -6.96 -1.98
N ALA A 128 6.30 -5.66 -2.13
CA ALA A 128 7.43 -4.99 -1.50
C ALA A 128 7.32 -4.96 0.03
N ASP A 129 6.10 -4.80 0.55
CA ASP A 129 5.79 -4.78 1.99
C ASP A 129 4.32 -5.14 2.28
N PRO A 130 3.95 -6.44 2.27
CA PRO A 130 2.56 -6.86 2.43
C PRO A 130 2.02 -6.62 3.84
N MET A 131 2.90 -6.43 4.82
CA MET A 131 2.51 -6.19 6.21
C MET A 131 2.04 -4.76 6.45
N ASN A 132 2.65 -3.81 5.73
CA ASN A 132 2.35 -2.38 5.84
C ASN A 132 1.58 -1.82 4.64
N TRP A 133 1.35 -2.63 3.61
CA TRP A 133 0.52 -2.24 2.48
C TRP A 133 -0.91 -1.96 2.96
N PHE A 134 -1.39 -0.78 2.61
CA PHE A 134 -2.73 -0.31 2.92
C PHE A 134 -3.42 -0.04 1.60
N PHE A 135 -4.53 -0.76 1.38
CA PHE A 135 -5.39 -0.49 0.23
C PHE A 135 -6.36 0.61 0.61
N VAL A 136 -6.14 1.79 0.01
CA VAL A 136 -6.94 3.00 0.21
C VAL A 136 -8.37 2.72 -0.14
#